data_AF-A0A957RZA8-F1
#
_entry.id   AF-A0A957RZA8-F1
#
_cell.length_a   1.000
_cell.length_b   1.000
_cell.length_c   1.000
_cell.angle_alpha   90.00
_cell.angle_beta   90.00
_cell.angle_gamma   90.00
#
_symmetry.space_group_name_H-M   'P 1'
#
loop_
_entity.id
_entity.type
_entity.pdbx_description
1 polymer ?
#
loop_
_entity_poly.entity_id
_entity_poly.type
_entity_poly.pdbx_seq_one_letter_code
_entity_poly.pdbx_strand_id
1 'polypeptide(L)'
;MSAQISKVDSLVMQIKRQREDDNAADEIRYQNAKAAKKAQLADYIEEKLVNVLPILGINSGDFEYIDLYDGWSARIDWQQELNGQSYPITITANEPYIIISSQSGTEAVAKKILAPSVPDPVYAIGEFLTDLPRGWENLQIENAARTLKRLRQRIDNATDLDALLAVAAAADTNEALFDDHRRALRKEVAWGIRTIRNQERTARAQRNADLSYAGQIIELAQAYLHEDALYHNRCFDWAVEWTRELWEPSELYRLRYVPVTADGNTEHCIQEIVVLDHPSTLDVGDWHHAVTEVTAGGRTHKLWIGAFLDARPMRHEKPQISGSLDYHRSVRAGHYYVNVPADDLSPVDLAAVEAARPEPPVRWYDWLQEHYTGDRPICLPVIYYDGYGHRGAQPEELARMTPAEFLDEHQQTCF
;
A
#
# COMPACT_ATOMS: atom_id res chain seq x y z
N MET A 1 -14.98 -26.51 -11.36
CA MET A 1 -13.77 -25.94 -10.74
C MET A 1 -12.51 -26.02 -11.61
N SER A 2 -12.18 -27.17 -12.23
CA SER A 2 -10.94 -27.30 -13.04
C SER A 2 -10.82 -26.32 -14.23
N ALA A 3 -11.93 -25.91 -14.84
CA ALA A 3 -11.92 -25.00 -15.99
C ALA A 3 -11.68 -23.52 -15.61
N GLN A 4 -12.03 -23.12 -14.38
CA GLN A 4 -11.83 -21.74 -13.90
C GLN A 4 -10.37 -21.51 -13.47
N ILE A 5 -9.74 -22.51 -12.84
CA ILE A 5 -8.31 -22.48 -12.49
C ILE A 5 -7.45 -22.35 -13.76
N SER A 6 -7.77 -23.10 -14.81
CA SER A 6 -7.06 -23.01 -16.10
C SER A 6 -7.13 -21.63 -16.77
N LYS A 7 -8.24 -20.89 -16.56
CA LYS A 7 -8.43 -19.55 -17.13
C LYS A 7 -7.61 -18.50 -16.38
N VAL A 8 -7.47 -18.64 -15.06
CA VAL A 8 -6.62 -17.77 -14.23
C VAL A 8 -5.15 -17.98 -14.56
N ASP A 9 -4.69 -19.23 -14.69
CA ASP A 9 -3.29 -19.52 -15.06
C ASP A 9 -2.93 -18.98 -16.45
N SER A 10 -3.87 -19.05 -17.40
CA SER A 10 -3.69 -18.47 -18.74
C SER A 10 -3.57 -16.94 -18.70
N LEU A 11 -4.38 -16.27 -17.87
CA LEU A 11 -4.32 -14.82 -17.66
C LEU A 11 -3.01 -14.39 -16.99
N VAL A 12 -2.55 -15.13 -15.98
CA VAL A 12 -1.27 -14.84 -15.30
C VAL A 12 -0.10 -14.97 -16.28
N MET A 13 -0.12 -15.98 -17.16
CA MET A 13 0.90 -16.13 -18.20
C MET A 13 0.86 -15.02 -19.25
N GLN A 14 -0.33 -14.54 -19.64
CA GLN A 14 -0.47 -13.40 -20.54
C GLN A 14 0.07 -12.10 -19.91
N ILE A 15 -0.24 -11.84 -18.64
CA ILE A 15 0.27 -10.67 -17.92
C ILE A 15 1.80 -10.70 -17.81
N LYS A 16 2.39 -11.88 -17.54
CA LYS A 16 3.84 -12.03 -17.50
C LYS A 16 4.50 -11.74 -18.84
N ARG A 17 3.96 -12.28 -19.94
CA ARG A 17 4.46 -11.99 -21.30
C ARG A 17 4.34 -10.51 -21.65
N GLN A 18 3.20 -9.89 -21.32
CA GLN A 18 3.02 -8.45 -21.57
C GLN A 18 4.06 -7.62 -20.82
N ARG A 19 4.37 -7.96 -19.56
CA ARG A 19 5.44 -7.28 -18.80
C ARG A 19 6.83 -7.49 -19.39
N GLU A 20 7.11 -8.68 -19.92
CA GLU A 20 8.38 -8.95 -20.59
C GLU A 20 8.52 -8.13 -21.88
N ASP A 21 7.44 -8.02 -22.66
CA ASP A 21 7.39 -7.21 -23.88
C ASP A 21 7.50 -5.71 -23.57
N ASP A 22 6.84 -5.22 -22.53
CA ASP A 22 6.91 -3.83 -22.08
C ASP A 22 8.33 -3.47 -21.59
N ASN A 23 8.95 -4.36 -20.80
CA ASN A 23 10.34 -4.18 -20.36
C ASN A 23 11.33 -4.17 -21.54
N ALA A 24 11.13 -5.03 -22.54
CA ALA A 24 11.95 -5.04 -23.75
C ALA A 24 11.78 -3.74 -24.56
N ALA A 25 10.54 -3.22 -24.66
CA ALA A 25 10.27 -1.95 -25.32
C ALA A 25 10.92 -0.77 -24.61
N ASP A 26 10.92 -0.75 -23.27
CA ASP A 26 11.56 0.29 -22.47
C ASP A 26 13.09 0.24 -22.57
N GLU A 27 13.70 -0.94 -22.60
CA GLU A 27 15.13 -1.10 -22.83
C GLU A 27 15.53 -0.57 -24.23
N ILE A 28 14.75 -0.87 -25.27
CA ILE A 28 14.97 -0.32 -26.62
C ILE A 28 14.86 1.21 -26.62
N ARG A 29 13.86 1.78 -25.94
CA ARG A 29 13.71 3.25 -25.83
C ARG A 29 14.91 3.87 -25.09
N TYR A 30 15.37 3.24 -24.02
CA TYR A 30 16.54 3.68 -23.26
C TYR A 30 17.80 3.66 -24.11
N GLN A 31 18.07 2.59 -24.84
CA GLN A 31 19.24 2.50 -25.73
C GLN A 31 19.19 3.53 -26.87
N ASN A 32 18.01 3.76 -27.46
CA ASN A 32 17.82 4.79 -28.48
C ASN A 32 18.03 6.21 -27.93
N ALA A 33 17.50 6.51 -26.73
CA ALA A 33 17.71 7.80 -26.06
C ALA A 33 19.19 8.02 -25.71
N LYS A 34 19.87 6.96 -25.24
CA LYS A 34 21.31 6.96 -24.96
C LYS A 34 22.14 7.24 -26.22
N ALA A 35 21.81 6.60 -27.35
CA ALA A 35 22.46 6.83 -28.63
C ALA A 35 22.23 8.27 -29.15
N ALA A 36 20.99 8.77 -29.06
CA ALA A 36 20.66 10.13 -29.45
C ALA A 36 21.40 11.18 -28.60
N LYS A 37 21.48 10.97 -27.27
CA LYS A 37 22.22 11.88 -26.38
C LYS A 37 23.73 11.82 -26.62
N LYS A 38 24.28 10.64 -26.93
CA LYS A 38 25.69 10.49 -27.34
C LYS A 38 26.01 11.30 -28.59
N ALA A 39 25.14 11.24 -29.61
CA ALA A 39 25.29 12.03 -30.84
C ALA A 39 25.21 13.54 -30.55
N GLN A 40 24.19 14.00 -29.80
CA GLN A 40 24.07 15.41 -29.41
C GLN A 40 25.28 15.93 -28.62
N LEU A 41 25.84 15.10 -27.74
CA LEU A 41 26.98 15.49 -26.93
C LEU A 41 28.28 15.50 -27.76
N ALA A 42 28.41 14.62 -28.75
CA ALA A 42 29.50 14.67 -29.72
C ALA A 42 29.43 15.96 -30.55
N ASP A 43 28.27 16.29 -31.10
CA ASP A 43 28.04 17.55 -31.84
C ASP A 43 28.34 18.77 -30.96
N TYR A 44 27.91 18.75 -29.70
CA TYR A 44 28.19 19.82 -28.72
C TYR A 44 29.69 19.97 -28.43
N ILE A 45 30.41 18.86 -28.25
CA ILE A 45 31.86 18.89 -28.02
C ILE A 45 32.58 19.43 -29.25
N GLU A 46 32.22 18.98 -30.45
CA GLU A 46 32.80 19.46 -31.71
C GLU A 46 32.52 20.96 -31.89
N GLU A 47 31.27 21.40 -31.74
CA GLU A 47 30.89 22.82 -31.85
C GLU A 47 31.64 23.71 -30.84
N LYS A 48 31.76 23.27 -29.58
CA LYS A 48 32.37 24.09 -28.51
C LYS A 48 33.89 24.03 -28.45
N LEU A 49 34.50 22.97 -28.97
CA LEU A 49 35.95 22.81 -28.98
C LEU A 49 36.58 23.03 -30.36
N VAL A 50 35.81 23.37 -31.41
CA VAL A 50 36.31 23.60 -32.78
C VAL A 50 37.55 24.52 -32.85
N ASN A 51 37.63 25.53 -31.97
CA ASN A 51 38.79 26.45 -31.92
C ASN A 51 39.92 26.00 -30.98
N VAL A 52 39.67 25.01 -30.12
CA VAL A 52 40.61 24.49 -29.11
C VAL A 52 41.29 23.21 -29.58
N LEU A 53 40.57 22.35 -30.32
CA LEU A 53 41.07 21.07 -30.84
C LEU A 53 42.32 21.21 -31.72
N PRO A 54 42.40 22.18 -32.66
CA PRO A 54 43.61 22.37 -33.46
C PRO A 54 44.81 22.83 -32.64
N ILE A 55 44.57 23.63 -31.59
CA ILE A 55 45.61 24.10 -30.66
C ILE A 55 46.17 22.93 -29.84
N LEU A 56 45.33 21.94 -29.54
CA LEU A 56 45.72 20.71 -28.87
C LEU A 56 46.28 19.64 -29.82
N GLY A 57 46.21 19.85 -31.14
CA GLY A 57 46.66 18.88 -32.14
C GLY A 57 45.74 17.66 -32.30
N ILE A 58 44.46 17.78 -31.93
CA ILE A 58 43.44 16.73 -32.01
C ILE A 58 42.64 16.92 -33.29
N ASN A 59 42.55 15.89 -34.15
CA ASN A 59 41.69 15.94 -35.34
C ASN A 59 40.26 15.52 -34.97
N SER A 60 39.26 16.09 -35.65
CA SER A 60 37.86 15.73 -35.42
C SER A 60 37.52 14.27 -35.75
N GLY A 61 38.40 13.55 -36.46
CA GLY A 61 38.28 12.11 -36.69
C GLY A 61 38.71 11.23 -35.51
N ASP A 62 39.36 11.77 -34.47
CA ASP A 62 39.95 10.99 -33.37
C ASP A 62 38.95 10.69 -32.23
N PHE A 63 37.67 11.08 -32.38
CA PHE A 63 36.61 10.91 -31.37
C PHE A 63 35.99 9.50 -31.29
N GLU A 64 36.70 8.46 -31.72
CA GLU A 64 36.14 7.09 -31.82
C GLU A 64 35.72 6.48 -30.48
N TYR A 65 36.18 7.03 -29.34
CA TYR A 65 35.85 6.55 -28.00
C TYR A 65 35.22 7.65 -27.12
N ILE A 66 33.91 7.87 -27.30
CA ILE A 66 33.07 8.57 -26.33
C ILE A 66 32.34 7.53 -25.49
N ASP A 67 32.75 7.37 -24.23
CA ASP A 67 32.01 6.57 -23.25
C ASP A 67 31.10 7.46 -22.40
N LEU A 68 29.85 7.03 -22.24
CA LEU A 68 28.88 7.70 -21.38
C LEU A 68 29.03 7.19 -19.94
N TYR A 69 29.62 8.01 -19.07
CA TYR A 69 29.67 7.76 -17.63
C TYR A 69 28.41 8.33 -16.96
N ASP A 70 27.78 7.55 -16.08
CA ASP A 70 26.52 7.85 -15.39
C ASP A 70 25.34 8.24 -16.32
N GLY A 71 25.37 7.77 -17.57
CA GLY A 71 24.27 7.92 -18.54
C GLY A 71 24.15 9.29 -19.21
N TRP A 72 24.90 10.31 -18.76
CA TRP A 72 24.70 11.70 -19.20
C TRP A 72 25.98 12.53 -19.42
N SER A 73 27.17 11.98 -19.13
CA SER A 73 28.45 12.66 -19.33
C SER A 73 29.32 11.91 -20.33
N ALA A 74 29.95 12.61 -21.27
CA ALA A 74 30.92 12.02 -22.20
C ALA A 74 32.33 12.11 -21.63
N ARG A 75 33.06 10.99 -21.68
CA ARG A 75 34.49 10.95 -21.42
C ARG A 75 35.25 10.61 -22.71
N ILE A 76 36.28 11.39 -23.01
CA ILE A 76 37.25 11.13 -24.07
C ILE A 76 38.62 11.03 -23.41
N ASP A 77 39.27 9.88 -23.55
CA ASP A 77 40.65 9.69 -23.13
C ASP A 77 41.56 9.76 -24.37
N TRP A 78 42.58 10.60 -24.30
CA TRP A 78 43.51 10.86 -25.39
C TRP A 78 44.95 10.86 -24.87
N GLN A 79 45.93 10.62 -25.74
CA GLN A 79 47.35 10.71 -25.41
C GLN A 79 48.03 11.73 -26.30
N GLN A 80 48.60 12.78 -25.69
CA GLN A 80 49.38 13.78 -26.40
C GLN A 80 50.87 13.46 -26.28
N GLU A 81 51.57 13.32 -27.41
CA GLU A 81 53.03 13.27 -27.40
C GLU A 81 53.64 14.66 -27.47
N LEU A 82 54.35 15.05 -26.42
CA LEU A 82 55.12 16.29 -26.36
C LEU A 82 56.58 15.95 -26.03
N ASN A 83 57.51 16.36 -26.90
CA ASN A 83 58.95 16.11 -26.75
C ASN A 83 59.31 14.62 -26.54
N GLY A 84 58.59 13.69 -27.19
CA GLY A 84 58.84 12.25 -27.11
C GLY A 84 58.32 11.57 -25.83
N GLN A 85 57.50 12.26 -25.03
CA GLN A 85 56.79 11.67 -23.89
C GLN A 85 55.27 11.76 -24.11
N SER A 86 54.57 10.67 -23.81
CA SER A 86 53.11 10.56 -23.93
C SER A 86 52.42 10.99 -22.64
N TYR A 87 51.45 11.89 -22.76
CA TYR A 87 50.67 12.44 -21.65
C TYR A 87 49.19 12.08 -21.81
N PRO A 88 48.56 11.40 -20.84
CA PRO A 88 47.14 11.13 -20.88
C PRO A 88 46.35 12.41 -20.59
N ILE A 89 45.35 12.67 -21.44
CA ILE A 89 44.40 13.76 -21.34
C ILE A 89 43.00 13.14 -21.28
N THR A 90 42.23 13.54 -20.28
CA THR A 90 40.83 13.16 -20.14
C THR A 90 39.96 14.41 -20.30
N ILE A 91 39.06 14.38 -21.28
CA ILE A 91 38.02 15.38 -21.49
C ILE A 91 36.72 14.81 -20.95
N THR A 92 36.05 15.53 -20.05
CA THR A 92 34.72 15.18 -19.52
C THR A 92 33.74 16.30 -19.86
N ALA A 93 32.72 15.99 -20.65
CA ALA A 93 31.66 16.93 -21.02
C ALA A 93 30.36 16.57 -20.31
N ASN A 94 29.79 17.54 -19.59
CA ASN A 94 28.49 17.44 -18.96
C ASN A 94 27.84 18.83 -19.08
N GLU A 95 26.81 18.96 -19.92
CA GLU A 95 26.18 20.25 -20.22
C GLU A 95 25.86 21.03 -18.93
N PRO A 96 26.22 22.33 -18.84
CA PRO A 96 26.83 23.21 -19.85
C PRO A 96 28.38 23.30 -19.79
N TYR A 97 29.06 22.30 -19.23
CA TYR A 97 30.48 22.35 -18.90
C TYR A 97 31.31 21.33 -19.69
N ILE A 98 32.52 21.76 -20.06
CA ILE A 98 33.59 20.85 -20.51
C ILE A 98 34.77 21.00 -19.55
N ILE A 99 35.21 19.88 -19.01
CA ILE A 99 36.37 19.76 -18.12
C ILE A 99 37.48 19.05 -18.91
N ILE A 100 38.64 19.69 -19.05
CA ILE A 100 39.83 19.06 -19.61
C ILE A 100 40.82 18.86 -18.46
N SER A 101 41.32 17.64 -18.31
CA SER A 101 42.28 17.26 -17.29
C SER A 101 43.45 16.51 -17.92
N SER A 102 44.67 16.76 -17.45
CA SER A 102 45.87 16.02 -17.85
C SER A 102 46.62 15.57 -16.60
N GLN A 103 47.07 14.32 -16.58
CA GLN A 103 47.99 13.85 -15.54
C GLN A 103 49.42 14.13 -16.00
N SER A 104 49.92 15.34 -15.71
CA SER A 104 51.37 15.57 -15.67
C SER A 104 51.85 15.31 -14.24
N GLY A 105 53.00 14.62 -14.10
CA GLY A 105 53.50 14.02 -12.86
C GLY A 105 53.80 14.94 -11.66
N THR A 106 53.32 16.19 -11.63
CA THR A 106 53.40 17.04 -10.43
C THR A 106 52.26 18.03 -10.24
N GLU A 107 51.33 18.24 -11.18
CA GLU A 107 50.16 19.10 -10.96
C GLU A 107 49.05 18.75 -11.97
N ALA A 108 47.88 18.36 -11.46
CA ALA A 108 46.69 18.16 -12.28
C ALA A 108 46.02 19.52 -12.55
N VAL A 109 46.19 20.07 -13.75
CA VAL A 109 45.52 21.30 -14.17
C VAL A 109 44.14 20.93 -14.72
N ALA A 110 43.10 21.12 -13.92
CA ALA A 110 41.71 21.03 -14.37
C ALA A 110 41.24 22.42 -14.84
N LYS A 111 40.96 22.58 -16.14
CA LYS A 111 40.43 23.84 -16.68
C LYS A 111 38.95 23.66 -17.03
N LYS A 112 38.09 24.47 -16.41
CA LYS A 112 36.63 24.47 -16.62
C LYS A 112 36.29 25.51 -17.70
N ILE A 113 35.82 25.06 -18.86
CA ILE A 113 35.34 25.95 -19.93
C ILE A 113 33.81 26.05 -19.79
N LEU A 114 33.32 27.28 -19.59
CA LEU A 114 31.91 27.63 -19.53
C LEU A 114 31.49 28.19 -20.91
N ALA A 115 30.34 27.75 -21.44
CA ALA A 115 29.86 28.24 -22.73
C ALA A 115 29.62 29.78 -22.72
N PRO A 116 30.16 30.53 -23.68
CA PRO A 116 29.84 31.93 -23.87
C PRO A 116 28.46 32.04 -24.55
N SER A 117 27.49 32.64 -23.87
CA SER A 117 26.31 33.24 -24.49
C SER A 117 26.48 34.77 -24.63
N VAL A 118 27.73 35.22 -24.63
CA VAL A 118 28.14 36.61 -24.80
C VAL A 118 29.19 36.63 -25.92
N PRO A 119 29.13 37.55 -26.90
CA PRO A 119 30.10 37.60 -27.97
C PRO A 119 31.48 37.90 -27.37
N ASP A 120 32.50 37.18 -27.86
CA ASP A 120 33.92 37.30 -27.50
C ASP A 120 34.38 38.77 -27.33
N PRO A 121 35.32 39.03 -26.40
CA PRO A 121 36.71 38.78 -26.76
C PRO A 121 37.58 38.16 -25.66
N VAL A 122 38.37 37.16 -26.07
CA VAL A 122 39.82 37.06 -25.85
C VAL A 122 40.28 37.51 -24.46
N TYR A 123 40.28 36.60 -23.48
CA TYR A 123 41.23 36.69 -22.36
C TYR A 123 41.54 35.31 -21.81
N ALA A 124 42.68 34.76 -22.21
CA ALA A 124 43.71 34.27 -21.30
C ALA A 124 44.75 33.50 -22.12
N ILE A 125 45.85 34.17 -22.47
CA ILE A 125 47.23 33.68 -22.35
C ILE A 125 48.15 34.84 -22.78
N GLY A 126 49.05 35.22 -21.87
CA GLY A 126 50.31 35.90 -22.18
C GLY A 126 50.21 37.38 -22.55
N GLU A 127 50.41 38.28 -21.59
CA GLU A 127 51.57 39.17 -21.62
C GLU A 127 51.72 39.97 -20.33
N PHE A 128 52.99 40.14 -19.95
CA PHE A 128 53.50 41.06 -18.95
C PHE A 128 52.84 42.43 -19.04
N LEU A 129 52.41 42.97 -17.90
CA LEU A 129 52.22 44.41 -17.77
C LEU A 129 52.95 44.86 -16.51
N THR A 130 53.91 45.72 -16.77
CA THR A 130 54.70 46.54 -15.86
C THR A 130 53.83 47.60 -15.17
N ASP A 131 54.19 47.85 -13.91
CA ASP A 131 54.07 49.07 -13.10
C ASP A 131 52.70 49.72 -12.74
N LEU A 132 52.48 49.76 -11.41
CA LEU A 132 51.45 50.42 -10.56
C LEU A 132 50.14 49.64 -10.26
N PRO A 133 49.48 49.90 -9.10
CA PRO A 133 49.50 49.10 -7.86
C PRO A 133 48.60 47.83 -7.89
N ARG A 134 49.03 46.78 -8.59
CA ARG A 134 48.29 45.50 -8.79
C ARG A 134 47.94 44.68 -7.53
N GLY A 135 48.51 44.99 -6.38
CA GLY A 135 48.29 44.21 -5.16
C GLY A 135 46.87 44.31 -4.59
N TRP A 136 46.21 45.46 -4.77
CA TRP A 136 44.89 45.72 -4.18
C TRP A 136 43.72 45.21 -5.04
N GLU A 137 43.81 45.33 -6.37
CA GLU A 137 42.79 44.83 -7.30
C GLU A 137 42.74 43.29 -7.29
N ASN A 138 43.89 42.62 -7.27
CA ASN A 138 43.96 41.16 -7.13
C ASN A 138 43.34 40.69 -5.80
N LEU A 139 43.53 41.43 -4.71
CA LEU A 139 42.97 41.11 -3.40
C LEU A 139 41.43 41.25 -3.35
N GLN A 140 40.89 42.27 -4.03
CA GLN A 140 39.44 42.47 -4.15
C GLN A 140 38.78 41.36 -4.98
N ILE A 141 39.40 40.97 -6.10
CA ILE A 141 38.91 39.89 -6.96
C ILE A 141 38.93 38.54 -6.22
N GLU A 142 40.00 38.23 -5.48
CA GLU A 142 40.07 37.00 -4.67
C GLU A 142 39.01 36.96 -3.56
N ASN A 143 38.79 38.08 -2.87
CA ASN A 143 37.77 38.19 -1.82
C ASN A 143 36.35 38.04 -2.39
N ALA A 144 36.09 38.62 -3.57
CA ALA A 144 34.84 38.44 -4.30
C ALA A 144 34.61 36.96 -4.65
N ALA A 145 35.63 36.27 -5.19
CA ALA A 145 35.55 34.86 -5.58
C ALA A 145 35.31 33.92 -4.38
N ARG A 146 36.00 34.13 -3.25
CA ARG A 146 35.78 33.35 -2.02
C ARG A 146 34.39 33.57 -1.45
N THR A 147 33.92 34.82 -1.44
CA THR A 147 32.58 35.19 -0.98
C THR A 147 31.51 34.54 -1.86
N LEU A 148 31.67 34.62 -3.19
CA LEU A 148 30.77 33.99 -4.15
C LEU A 148 30.70 32.47 -3.94
N LYS A 149 31.85 31.80 -3.75
CA LYS A 149 31.91 30.35 -3.48
C LYS A 149 31.16 29.98 -2.20
N ARG A 150 31.33 30.74 -1.11
CA ARG A 150 30.63 30.50 0.16
C ARG A 150 29.12 30.69 0.03
N LEU A 151 28.68 31.74 -0.67
CA LEU A 151 27.25 31.99 -0.86
C LEU A 151 26.60 30.91 -1.74
N ARG A 152 27.26 30.46 -2.81
CA ARG A 152 26.80 29.32 -3.62
C ARG A 152 26.65 28.04 -2.81
N GLN A 153 27.65 27.70 -2.01
CA GLN A 153 27.57 26.53 -1.13
C GLN A 153 26.40 26.64 -0.14
N ARG A 154 26.03 27.84 0.30
CA ARG A 154 24.84 28.05 1.13
C ARG A 154 23.52 27.91 0.36
N ILE A 155 23.48 28.26 -0.93
CA ILE A 155 22.33 27.98 -1.80
C ILE A 155 22.16 26.47 -1.96
N ASP A 156 23.24 25.77 -2.28
CA ASP A 156 23.23 24.32 -2.51
C ASP A 156 22.80 23.54 -1.26
N ASN A 157 23.14 24.05 -0.08
CA ASN A 157 22.78 23.45 1.22
C ASN A 157 21.43 23.94 1.77
N ALA A 158 20.74 24.87 1.12
CA ALA A 158 19.50 25.42 1.65
C ALA A 158 18.34 24.44 1.47
N THR A 159 17.75 24.02 2.60
CA THR A 159 16.61 23.10 2.62
C THR A 159 15.26 23.82 2.76
N ASP A 160 15.25 25.12 3.05
CA ASP A 160 14.06 25.91 3.27
C ASP A 160 14.14 27.31 2.64
N LEU A 161 13.00 28.00 2.63
CA LEU A 161 12.86 29.32 2.02
C LEU A 161 13.66 30.39 2.77
N ASP A 162 13.72 30.32 4.10
CA ASP A 162 14.36 31.33 4.95
C ASP A 162 15.88 31.32 4.76
N ALA A 163 16.48 30.14 4.60
CA ALA A 163 17.88 29.97 4.28
C ALA A 163 18.25 30.62 2.93
N LEU A 164 17.41 30.45 1.90
CA LEU A 164 17.61 31.07 0.59
C LEU A 164 17.42 32.59 0.62
N LEU A 165 16.43 33.08 1.37
CA LEU A 165 16.22 34.53 1.56
C LEU A 165 17.38 35.18 2.33
N ALA A 166 17.94 34.47 3.31
CA ALA A 166 19.13 34.92 4.04
C ALA A 166 20.36 35.00 3.13
N VAL A 167 20.50 34.08 2.17
CA VAL A 167 21.57 34.17 1.15
C VAL A 167 21.35 35.35 0.20
N ALA A 168 20.11 35.61 -0.20
CA ALA A 168 19.76 36.77 -1.03
C ALA A 168 20.16 38.09 -0.34
N ALA A 169 19.76 38.24 0.93
CA ALA A 169 20.07 39.43 1.72
C ALA A 169 21.59 39.59 1.96
N ALA A 170 22.30 38.48 2.17
CA ALA A 170 23.75 38.48 2.30
C ALA A 170 24.46 38.85 0.99
N ALA A 171 23.92 38.47 -0.16
CA ALA A 171 24.47 38.84 -1.47
C ALA A 171 24.26 40.33 -1.77
N ASP A 172 23.12 40.90 -1.38
CA ASP A 172 22.77 42.29 -1.66
C ASP A 172 23.55 43.30 -0.81
N THR A 173 23.96 42.90 0.39
CA THR A 173 24.67 43.76 1.35
C THR A 173 26.20 43.61 1.27
N ASN A 174 26.72 42.67 0.48
CA ASN A 174 28.16 42.39 0.44
C ASN A 174 28.91 43.30 -0.54
N GLU A 175 29.64 44.28 -0.02
CA GLU A 175 30.46 45.23 -0.77
C GLU A 175 31.57 44.57 -1.60
N ALA A 176 32.00 43.34 -1.26
CA ALA A 176 33.02 42.62 -2.03
C ALA A 176 32.47 42.01 -3.34
N LEU A 177 31.16 42.02 -3.58
CA LEU A 177 30.56 41.48 -4.80
C LEU A 177 30.26 42.58 -5.82
N PHE A 178 30.79 42.41 -7.03
CA PHE A 178 30.38 43.17 -8.22
C PHE A 178 28.91 42.90 -8.59
N ASP A 179 28.29 43.84 -9.31
CA ASP A 179 26.86 43.79 -9.67
C ASP A 179 26.49 42.53 -10.47
N ASP A 180 27.36 42.06 -11.36
CA ASP A 180 27.13 40.84 -12.13
C ASP A 180 27.13 39.58 -11.24
N HIS A 181 27.97 39.55 -10.20
CA HIS A 181 27.95 38.47 -9.20
C HIS A 181 26.65 38.49 -8.39
N ARG A 182 26.20 39.67 -7.96
CA ARG A 182 24.93 39.82 -7.26
C ARG A 182 23.75 39.39 -8.14
N ARG A 183 23.76 39.77 -9.43
CA ARG A 183 22.75 39.37 -10.41
C ARG A 183 22.72 37.87 -10.64
N ALA A 184 23.89 37.22 -10.76
CA ALA A 184 23.98 35.76 -10.92
C ALA A 184 23.44 35.03 -9.67
N LEU A 185 23.86 35.44 -8.47
CA LEU A 185 23.37 34.88 -7.21
C LEU A 185 21.86 35.06 -7.04
N ARG A 186 21.30 36.23 -7.40
CA ARG A 186 19.84 36.45 -7.36
C ARG A 186 19.09 35.45 -8.25
N LYS A 187 19.62 35.11 -9.43
CA LYS A 187 19.02 34.09 -10.32
C LYS A 187 19.09 32.70 -9.70
N GLU A 188 20.23 32.32 -9.11
CA GLU A 188 20.42 31.02 -8.44
C GLU A 188 19.48 30.89 -7.23
N VAL A 189 19.39 31.92 -6.38
CA VAL A 189 18.44 31.99 -5.26
C VAL A 189 17.00 31.89 -5.77
N ALA A 190 16.62 32.66 -6.80
CA ALA A 190 15.26 32.63 -7.34
C ALA A 190 14.89 31.24 -7.88
N TRP A 191 15.84 30.54 -8.49
CA TRP A 191 15.68 29.16 -8.93
C TRP A 191 15.49 28.21 -7.74
N GLY A 192 16.35 28.30 -6.71
CA GLY A 192 16.20 27.52 -5.48
C GLY A 192 14.84 27.70 -4.81
N ILE A 193 14.36 28.95 -4.72
CA ILE A 193 13.03 29.28 -4.16
C ILE A 193 11.93 28.60 -4.97
N ARG A 194 12.03 28.61 -6.30
CA ARG A 194 11.07 27.95 -7.18
C ARG A 194 11.09 26.43 -6.97
N THR A 195 12.26 25.83 -6.82
CA THR A 195 12.43 24.40 -6.57
C THR A 195 11.78 23.98 -5.26
N ILE A 196 12.06 24.69 -4.15
CA ILE A 196 11.45 24.40 -2.84
C ILE A 196 9.92 24.55 -2.91
N ARG A 197 9.41 25.64 -3.49
CA ARG A 197 7.96 25.83 -3.66
C ARG A 197 7.30 24.75 -4.50
N ASN A 198 7.98 24.26 -5.54
CA ASN A 198 7.46 23.15 -6.33
C ASN A 198 7.44 21.86 -5.51
N GLN A 199 8.48 21.57 -4.74
CA GLN A 199 8.51 20.42 -3.81
C GLN A 199 7.37 20.51 -2.78
N GLU A 200 7.17 21.67 -2.15
CA GLU A 200 6.06 21.90 -1.21
C GLU A 200 4.69 21.69 -1.87
N ARG A 201 4.50 22.16 -3.11
CA ARG A 201 3.25 21.95 -3.87
C ARG A 201 3.03 20.48 -4.15
N THR A 202 4.04 19.76 -4.60
CA THR A 202 3.95 18.31 -4.87
C THR A 202 3.67 17.55 -3.58
N ALA A 203 4.35 17.86 -2.48
CA ALA A 203 4.12 17.24 -1.18
C ALA A 203 2.69 17.50 -0.66
N ARG A 204 2.17 18.72 -0.83
CA ARG A 204 0.77 19.05 -0.48
C ARG A 204 -0.22 18.32 -1.37
N ALA A 205 0.02 18.26 -2.68
CA ALA A 205 -0.84 17.54 -3.61
C ALA A 205 -0.88 16.04 -3.26
N GLN A 206 0.27 15.44 -2.96
CA GLN A 206 0.37 14.06 -2.50
C GLN A 206 -0.39 13.84 -1.20
N ARG A 207 -0.15 14.68 -0.17
CA ARG A 207 -0.86 14.58 1.11
C ARG A 207 -2.37 14.70 0.95
N ASN A 208 -2.85 15.60 0.08
CA ASN A 208 -4.28 15.73 -0.20
C ASN A 208 -4.85 14.49 -0.91
N ALA A 209 -4.10 13.90 -1.84
CA ALA A 209 -4.49 12.64 -2.48
C ALA A 209 -4.52 11.48 -1.48
N ASP A 210 -3.58 11.43 -0.54
CA ASP A 210 -3.55 10.43 0.54
C ASP A 210 -4.74 10.58 1.48
N LEU A 211 -5.07 11.82 1.88
CA LEU A 211 -6.24 12.10 2.73
C LEU A 211 -7.55 11.77 2.01
N SER A 212 -7.64 12.06 0.71
CA SER A 212 -8.79 11.70 -0.12
C SER A 212 -8.97 10.18 -0.21
N TYR A 213 -7.86 9.45 -0.42
CA TYR A 213 -7.84 7.98 -0.40
C TYR A 213 -8.36 7.43 0.93
N ALA A 214 -7.80 7.90 2.05
CA ALA A 214 -8.19 7.46 3.39
C ALA A 214 -9.67 7.77 3.68
N GLY A 215 -10.15 8.95 3.29
CA GLY A 215 -11.55 9.34 3.41
C GLY A 215 -12.51 8.39 2.69
N GLN A 216 -12.19 8.00 1.45
CA GLN A 216 -13.00 7.04 0.69
C GLN A 216 -13.10 5.67 1.38
N ILE A 217 -11.98 5.16 1.92
CA ILE A 217 -11.98 3.87 2.63
C ILE A 217 -12.84 3.94 3.90
N ILE A 218 -12.75 5.05 4.66
CA ILE A 218 -13.55 5.27 5.88
C ILE A 218 -15.05 5.39 5.53
N GLU A 219 -15.40 6.13 4.48
CA GLU A 219 -16.78 6.25 4.01
C GLU A 219 -17.35 4.90 3.58
N LEU A 220 -16.57 4.08 2.86
CA LEU A 220 -16.96 2.73 2.46
C LEU A 220 -17.13 1.81 3.67
N ALA A 221 -16.30 1.94 4.70
CA ALA A 221 -16.47 1.18 5.95
C ALA A 221 -17.79 1.54 6.64
N GLN A 222 -18.14 2.83 6.70
CA GLN A 222 -19.42 3.28 7.25
C GLN A 222 -20.61 2.77 6.45
N ALA A 223 -20.53 2.79 5.12
CA ALA A 223 -21.57 2.25 4.25
C ALA A 223 -21.78 0.74 4.46
N TYR A 224 -20.69 -0.02 4.60
CA TYR A 224 -20.77 -1.46 4.89
C TYR A 224 -21.42 -1.75 6.25
N LEU A 225 -21.04 -1.00 7.30
CA LEU A 225 -21.68 -1.16 8.62
C LEU A 225 -23.18 -0.84 8.58
N HIS A 226 -23.60 0.08 7.71
CA HIS A 226 -25.01 0.33 7.50
C HIS A 226 -25.71 -0.86 6.83
N GLU A 227 -25.11 -1.47 5.80
CA GLU A 227 -25.65 -2.67 5.16
C GLU A 227 -25.72 -3.86 6.12
N ASP A 228 -24.70 -4.05 6.95
CA ASP A 228 -24.67 -5.09 7.98
C ASP A 228 -25.75 -4.87 9.05
N ALA A 229 -25.96 -3.62 9.48
CA ALA A 229 -27.06 -3.28 10.37
C ALA A 229 -28.43 -3.56 9.74
N LEU A 230 -28.61 -3.25 8.45
CA LEU A 230 -29.84 -3.59 7.72
C LEU A 230 -30.04 -5.10 7.62
N TYR A 231 -28.96 -5.86 7.38
CA TYR A 231 -29.00 -7.32 7.41
C TYR A 231 -29.46 -7.85 8.77
N HIS A 232 -28.89 -7.34 9.86
CA HIS A 232 -29.29 -7.73 11.22
C HIS A 232 -30.76 -7.42 11.51
N ASN A 233 -31.28 -6.28 11.06
CA ASN A 233 -32.71 -5.96 11.18
C ASN A 233 -33.58 -6.94 10.39
N ARG A 234 -33.19 -7.29 9.15
CA ARG A 234 -33.91 -8.31 8.36
C ARG A 234 -33.89 -9.67 9.04
N CYS A 235 -32.78 -10.07 9.67
CA CYS A 235 -32.71 -11.31 10.44
C CYS A 235 -33.59 -11.27 11.68
N PHE A 236 -33.69 -10.12 12.36
CA PHE A 236 -34.59 -9.95 13.49
C PHE A 236 -36.05 -10.12 13.07
N ASP A 237 -36.48 -9.40 12.03
CA ASP A 237 -37.86 -9.47 11.53
C ASP A 237 -38.21 -10.88 11.05
N TRP A 238 -37.31 -11.50 10.27
CA TRP A 238 -37.42 -12.90 9.85
C TRP A 238 -37.60 -13.85 11.04
N ALA A 239 -36.76 -13.72 12.08
CA ALA A 239 -36.85 -14.59 13.25
C ALA A 239 -38.16 -14.39 14.03
N VAL A 240 -38.62 -13.14 14.17
CA VAL A 240 -39.91 -12.82 14.82
C VAL A 240 -41.09 -13.40 14.06
N GLU A 241 -41.10 -13.25 12.72
CA GLU A 241 -42.16 -13.75 11.85
C GLU A 241 -42.26 -15.28 11.93
N TRP A 242 -41.16 -15.98 11.66
CA TRP A 242 -41.15 -17.44 11.69
C TRP A 242 -41.38 -18.02 13.08
N THR A 243 -40.87 -17.35 14.13
CA THR A 243 -41.19 -17.77 15.50
C THR A 243 -42.67 -17.58 15.80
N ARG A 244 -43.32 -16.52 15.32
CA ARG A 244 -44.78 -16.35 15.51
C ARG A 244 -45.58 -17.47 14.82
N GLU A 245 -45.13 -17.92 13.66
CA GLU A 245 -45.82 -18.94 12.87
C GLU A 245 -45.60 -20.37 13.41
N LEU A 246 -44.39 -20.67 13.86
CA LEU A 246 -43.97 -22.04 14.21
C LEU A 246 -43.89 -22.30 15.71
N TRP A 247 -43.97 -21.26 16.54
CA TRP A 247 -43.89 -21.43 17.98
C TRP A 247 -45.20 -21.96 18.54
N GLU A 248 -45.09 -23.07 19.25
CA GLU A 248 -46.12 -23.58 20.12
C GLU A 248 -45.50 -23.84 21.50
N PRO A 249 -46.21 -23.52 22.60
CA PRO A 249 -45.79 -23.93 23.92
C PRO A 249 -45.60 -25.44 23.96
N SER A 250 -44.39 -25.89 24.26
CA SER A 250 -44.06 -27.31 24.37
C SER A 250 -43.91 -27.69 25.84
N GLU A 251 -44.53 -28.81 26.22
CA GLU A 251 -44.32 -29.45 27.50
C GLU A 251 -43.58 -30.76 27.26
N LEU A 252 -42.34 -30.76 27.72
CA LEU A 252 -41.41 -31.85 27.58
C LEU A 252 -41.22 -32.52 28.95
N TYR A 253 -40.91 -33.82 29.00
CA TYR A 253 -40.74 -34.51 30.29
C TYR A 253 -39.37 -35.15 30.40
N ARG A 254 -38.58 -34.76 31.39
CA ARG A 254 -37.30 -35.41 31.72
C ARG A 254 -37.54 -36.68 32.53
N LEU A 255 -37.30 -37.85 31.95
CA LEU A 255 -37.52 -39.14 32.61
C LEU A 255 -36.25 -39.75 33.18
N ARG A 256 -36.43 -40.50 34.25
CA ARG A 256 -35.50 -41.50 34.74
C ARG A 256 -36.17 -42.86 34.57
N TYR A 257 -35.48 -43.79 33.93
CA TYR A 257 -36.04 -45.09 33.57
C TYR A 257 -35.00 -46.21 33.68
N VAL A 258 -35.47 -47.46 33.64
CA VAL A 258 -34.64 -48.67 33.54
C VAL A 258 -34.69 -49.17 32.09
N PRO A 259 -33.56 -49.25 31.38
CA PRO A 259 -33.55 -49.70 29.99
C PRO A 259 -33.88 -51.19 29.88
N VAL A 260 -34.47 -51.58 28.75
CA VAL A 260 -34.62 -52.98 28.39
C VAL A 260 -33.29 -53.47 27.82
N THR A 261 -32.51 -54.23 28.59
CA THR A 261 -31.31 -54.88 28.07
C THR A 261 -31.64 -56.31 27.60
N ALA A 262 -31.03 -56.74 26.49
CA ALA A 262 -31.29 -58.05 25.89
C ALA A 262 -30.81 -59.24 26.76
N ASP A 263 -29.98 -58.96 27.77
CA ASP A 263 -29.32 -59.92 28.67
C ASP A 263 -29.93 -59.95 30.08
N GLY A 264 -30.96 -59.15 30.37
CA GLY A 264 -31.71 -59.18 31.63
C GLY A 264 -30.92 -58.71 32.87
N ASN A 265 -29.71 -58.18 32.68
CA ASN A 265 -28.84 -57.76 33.76
C ASN A 265 -29.11 -56.30 34.12
N THR A 266 -29.94 -56.09 35.16
CA THR A 266 -30.53 -54.79 35.52
C THR A 266 -29.76 -54.04 36.62
N GLU A 267 -28.67 -54.59 37.14
CA GLU A 267 -28.12 -54.19 38.43
C GLU A 267 -27.40 -52.82 38.47
N HIS A 268 -27.07 -52.18 37.33
CA HIS A 268 -26.28 -50.93 37.32
C HIS A 268 -26.73 -49.79 36.39
N CYS A 269 -27.90 -49.83 35.76
CA CYS A 269 -28.25 -48.87 34.70
C CYS A 269 -29.44 -47.96 35.03
N ILE A 270 -29.26 -47.01 35.97
CA ILE A 270 -30.15 -45.84 36.08
C ILE A 270 -29.35 -44.64 35.61
N GLN A 271 -29.51 -44.18 34.36
CA GLN A 271 -28.79 -42.97 33.95
C GLN A 271 -29.34 -42.16 32.77
N GLU A 272 -30.30 -42.64 31.97
CA GLU A 272 -30.69 -41.88 30.79
C GLU A 272 -31.85 -40.91 31.07
N ILE A 273 -31.62 -39.67 30.65
CA ILE A 273 -32.57 -38.56 30.67
C ILE A 273 -33.14 -38.48 29.27
N VAL A 274 -34.33 -39.02 29.12
CA VAL A 274 -35.10 -38.92 27.89
C VAL A 274 -36.09 -37.77 28.05
N VAL A 275 -36.38 -37.06 26.97
CA VAL A 275 -37.35 -35.96 26.94
C VAL A 275 -38.53 -36.36 26.04
N LEU A 276 -39.77 -36.43 26.57
CA LEU A 276 -40.98 -36.88 25.83
C LEU A 276 -41.91 -35.74 25.43
N ASP A 277 -42.63 -35.91 24.32
CA ASP A 277 -43.65 -34.97 23.80
C ASP A 277 -45.05 -35.14 24.45
N HIS A 278 -45.40 -36.35 24.93
CA HIS A 278 -46.72 -36.64 25.47
C HIS A 278 -46.73 -37.58 26.69
N PRO A 279 -47.33 -37.17 27.82
CA PRO A 279 -47.41 -37.96 29.06
C PRO A 279 -48.42 -39.11 28.99
N SER A 280 -49.25 -39.21 27.95
CA SER A 280 -50.22 -40.31 27.76
C SER A 280 -49.56 -41.68 27.56
N THR A 281 -48.25 -41.72 27.31
CA THR A 281 -47.43 -42.95 27.30
C THR A 281 -47.10 -43.48 28.69
N LEU A 282 -47.41 -42.73 29.76
CA LEU A 282 -47.14 -43.11 31.17
C LEU A 282 -48.30 -43.86 31.85
N ASP A 283 -49.46 -43.93 31.21
CA ASP A 283 -50.58 -44.72 31.73
C ASP A 283 -50.49 -46.17 31.24
N VAL A 284 -50.71 -47.09 32.18
CA VAL A 284 -50.94 -48.55 32.02
C VAL A 284 -49.70 -49.46 32.13
N GLY A 285 -49.44 -49.94 33.35
CA GLY A 285 -49.48 -51.38 33.75
C GLY A 285 -48.66 -52.47 33.05
N ASP A 286 -48.12 -52.23 31.86
CA ASP A 286 -47.40 -53.21 31.06
C ASP A 286 -45.89 -52.97 31.12
N TRP A 287 -45.15 -54.07 31.18
CA TRP A 287 -43.69 -54.04 31.08
C TRP A 287 -43.39 -53.78 29.59
N HIS A 288 -42.53 -52.80 29.27
CA HIS A 288 -42.18 -52.33 27.91
C HIS A 288 -43.09 -51.24 27.29
N HIS A 289 -42.63 -49.98 27.35
CA HIS A 289 -43.26 -48.85 26.66
C HIS A 289 -42.38 -48.32 25.53
N ALA A 290 -42.99 -48.06 24.36
CA ALA A 290 -42.37 -47.29 23.29
C ALA A 290 -42.51 -45.79 23.61
N VAL A 291 -41.39 -45.09 23.65
CA VAL A 291 -41.32 -43.67 23.97
C VAL A 291 -40.53 -42.91 22.90
N THR A 292 -40.83 -41.62 22.70
CA THR A 292 -40.15 -40.78 21.72
C THR A 292 -39.16 -39.86 22.42
N GLU A 293 -37.86 -40.15 22.33
CA GLU A 293 -36.80 -39.31 22.89
C GLU A 293 -36.51 -38.10 22.01
N VAL A 294 -36.51 -36.92 22.63
CA VAL A 294 -36.05 -35.67 22.02
C VAL A 294 -34.58 -35.41 22.38
N THR A 295 -33.72 -35.35 21.35
CA THR A 295 -32.31 -34.97 21.49
C THR A 295 -32.15 -33.49 21.83
N ALA A 296 -30.96 -33.07 22.30
CA ALA A 296 -30.67 -31.65 22.56
C ALA A 296 -30.90 -30.72 21.36
N GLY A 297 -30.85 -31.24 20.12
CA GLY A 297 -31.14 -30.49 18.88
C GLY A 297 -32.58 -30.65 18.37
N GLY A 298 -33.50 -31.14 19.19
CA GLY A 298 -34.92 -31.28 18.87
C GLY A 298 -35.28 -32.40 17.88
N ARG A 299 -34.38 -33.36 17.62
CA ARG A 299 -34.70 -34.56 16.82
C ARG A 299 -35.34 -35.62 17.69
N THR A 300 -36.39 -36.27 17.17
CA THR A 300 -37.11 -37.36 17.82
C THR A 300 -36.57 -38.73 17.42
N HIS A 301 -36.59 -39.70 18.33
CA HIS A 301 -36.29 -41.10 18.05
C HIS A 301 -37.05 -42.04 18.97
N LYS A 302 -37.40 -43.22 18.47
CA LYS A 302 -38.18 -44.21 19.23
C LYS A 302 -37.25 -45.07 20.09
N LEU A 303 -37.58 -45.17 21.37
CA LEU A 303 -36.87 -45.93 22.39
C LEU A 303 -37.84 -46.87 23.10
N TRP A 304 -37.35 -48.03 23.55
CA TRP A 304 -38.11 -48.96 24.38
C TRP A 304 -37.58 -48.96 25.81
N ILE A 305 -38.44 -48.66 26.77
CA ILE A 305 -38.08 -48.59 28.19
C ILE A 305 -38.77 -49.70 28.98
N GLY A 306 -38.06 -50.27 29.96
CA GLY A 306 -38.54 -51.41 30.73
C GLY A 306 -39.45 -51.00 31.87
N ALA A 307 -38.98 -50.06 32.70
CA ALA A 307 -39.76 -49.49 33.81
C ALA A 307 -39.45 -48.00 33.99
N PHE A 308 -40.48 -47.26 34.36
CA PHE A 308 -40.42 -45.84 34.71
C PHE A 308 -40.08 -45.65 36.20
N LEU A 309 -39.23 -44.66 36.52
CA LEU A 309 -38.86 -44.34 37.90
C LEU A 309 -39.39 -42.96 38.35
N ASP A 310 -39.15 -41.90 37.56
CA ASP A 310 -39.53 -40.51 37.87
C ASP A 310 -39.58 -39.68 36.57
N ALA A 311 -40.46 -38.67 36.49
CA ALA A 311 -40.63 -37.74 35.38
C ALA A 311 -40.77 -36.32 35.94
N ARG A 312 -40.03 -35.38 35.35
CA ARG A 312 -40.16 -33.95 35.68
C ARG A 312 -40.56 -33.16 34.44
N PRO A 313 -41.63 -32.35 34.49
CA PRO A 313 -41.99 -31.50 33.38
C PRO A 313 -40.92 -30.42 33.17
N MET A 314 -40.64 -30.16 31.91
CA MET A 314 -39.80 -29.12 31.36
C MET A 314 -40.70 -28.30 30.44
N ARG A 315 -41.05 -27.09 30.88
CA ARG A 315 -41.96 -26.22 30.14
C ARG A 315 -41.20 -25.10 29.48
N HIS A 316 -41.42 -24.94 28.19
CA HIS A 316 -40.98 -23.78 27.44
C HIS A 316 -42.19 -22.94 27.08
N GLU A 317 -42.53 -21.99 27.96
CA GLU A 317 -43.78 -21.21 27.85
C GLU A 317 -43.66 -19.99 26.94
N LYS A 318 -42.44 -19.52 26.65
CA LYS A 318 -42.21 -18.27 25.91
C LYS A 318 -41.24 -18.48 24.75
N PRO A 319 -41.57 -17.93 23.57
CA PRO A 319 -40.63 -17.92 22.46
C PRO A 319 -39.42 -17.06 22.81
N GLN A 320 -38.25 -17.47 22.32
CA GLN A 320 -37.02 -16.70 22.37
C GLN A 320 -36.33 -16.76 21.01
N ILE A 321 -35.78 -15.64 20.57
CA ILE A 321 -35.05 -15.52 19.29
C ILE A 321 -33.57 -15.17 19.46
N SER A 322 -33.13 -14.83 20.68
CA SER A 322 -31.75 -14.42 20.94
C SER A 322 -30.76 -15.57 21.15
N GLY A 323 -31.25 -16.81 21.12
CA GLY A 323 -30.45 -18.02 21.34
C GLY A 323 -31.22 -19.28 20.99
N SER A 324 -30.51 -20.39 20.81
CA SER A 324 -31.14 -21.69 20.66
C SER A 324 -31.76 -22.13 21.98
N LEU A 325 -32.96 -22.69 21.91
CA LEU A 325 -33.59 -23.36 23.04
C LEU A 325 -33.20 -24.85 23.02
N ASP A 326 -32.86 -25.39 24.19
CA ASP A 326 -32.59 -26.81 24.33
C ASP A 326 -33.81 -27.62 23.88
N TYR A 327 -33.55 -28.79 23.27
CA TYR A 327 -34.59 -29.72 22.80
C TYR A 327 -35.52 -29.15 21.71
N HIS A 328 -35.17 -28.00 21.12
CA HIS A 328 -35.83 -27.42 19.96
C HIS A 328 -34.94 -27.57 18.72
N ARG A 329 -35.56 -27.74 17.56
CA ARG A 329 -34.87 -27.63 16.27
C ARG A 329 -34.65 -26.16 15.99
N SER A 330 -33.40 -25.76 15.86
CA SER A 330 -33.03 -24.34 15.78
C SER A 330 -32.44 -23.99 14.43
N VAL A 331 -32.97 -22.95 13.79
CA VAL A 331 -32.39 -22.36 12.56
C VAL A 331 -31.83 -20.99 12.88
N ARG A 332 -30.59 -20.71 12.48
CA ARG A 332 -29.89 -19.45 12.76
C ARG A 332 -29.75 -18.57 11.52
N ALA A 333 -29.94 -17.26 11.69
CA ALA A 333 -29.52 -16.22 10.75
C ALA A 333 -28.94 -15.02 11.54
N GLY A 334 -27.73 -14.57 11.20
CA GLY A 334 -27.02 -13.55 11.97
C GLY A 334 -26.86 -13.92 13.46
N HIS A 335 -27.45 -13.12 14.34
CA HIS A 335 -27.47 -13.34 15.79
C HIS A 335 -28.79 -13.94 16.31
N TYR A 336 -29.74 -14.22 15.41
CA TYR A 336 -31.09 -14.64 15.78
C TYR A 336 -31.38 -16.09 15.42
N TYR A 337 -32.31 -16.67 16.16
CA TYR A 337 -32.70 -18.07 16.09
C TYR A 337 -34.21 -18.19 15.95
N VAL A 338 -34.64 -19.13 15.10
CA VAL A 338 -36.01 -19.65 15.05
C VAL A 338 -35.99 -21.01 15.74
N ASN A 339 -36.70 -21.11 16.86
CA ASN A 339 -36.77 -22.33 17.68
C ASN A 339 -38.10 -23.03 17.41
N VAL A 340 -38.03 -24.19 16.77
CA VAL A 340 -39.19 -25.02 16.43
C VAL A 340 -39.24 -26.18 17.42
N PRO A 341 -40.38 -26.41 18.11
CA PRO A 341 -40.57 -27.58 18.96
C PRO A 341 -40.21 -28.89 18.23
N ALA A 342 -39.77 -29.87 19.01
CA ALA A 342 -39.69 -31.25 18.55
C ALA A 342 -41.13 -31.76 18.36
N ASP A 343 -41.51 -32.10 17.14
CA ASP A 343 -42.83 -32.66 16.86
C ASP A 343 -42.69 -33.82 15.85
N ASP A 344 -43.47 -34.88 16.11
CA ASP A 344 -43.47 -36.15 15.36
C ASP A 344 -44.60 -36.16 14.29
N LEU A 345 -45.55 -35.21 14.34
CA LEU A 345 -46.82 -35.27 13.59
C LEU A 345 -46.94 -34.30 12.42
N SER A 346 -46.22 -33.19 12.42
CA SER A 346 -46.15 -32.26 11.28
C SER A 346 -44.69 -31.95 10.96
N PRO A 347 -44.16 -32.39 9.79
CA PRO A 347 -42.85 -31.97 9.37
C PRO A 347 -42.95 -30.49 8.98
N VAL A 348 -42.80 -29.60 9.96
CA VAL A 348 -42.41 -28.22 9.68
C VAL A 348 -41.19 -28.33 8.77
N ASP A 349 -41.36 -27.85 7.54
CA ASP A 349 -40.31 -27.90 6.54
C ASP A 349 -39.23 -26.89 6.94
N LEU A 350 -38.32 -27.32 7.80
CA LEU A 350 -37.17 -26.52 8.20
C LEU A 350 -36.35 -26.11 6.97
N ALA A 351 -36.40 -26.83 5.86
CA ALA A 351 -35.74 -26.41 4.63
C ALA A 351 -36.39 -25.16 4.05
N ALA A 352 -37.71 -24.98 4.19
CA ALA A 352 -38.40 -23.74 3.78
C ALA A 352 -38.00 -22.56 4.68
N VAL A 353 -37.93 -22.77 6.00
CA VAL A 353 -37.44 -21.75 6.96
C VAL A 353 -36.00 -21.37 6.64
N GLU A 354 -35.18 -22.38 6.36
CA GLU A 354 -33.78 -22.22 5.99
C GLU A 354 -33.57 -21.52 4.64
N ALA A 355 -34.44 -21.77 3.67
CA ALA A 355 -34.40 -21.15 2.35
C ALA A 355 -34.89 -19.70 2.37
N ALA A 356 -35.78 -19.35 3.30
CA ALA A 356 -36.27 -17.98 3.50
C ALA A 356 -35.30 -17.10 4.32
N ARG A 357 -34.14 -17.64 4.75
CA ARG A 357 -33.16 -16.89 5.54
C ARG A 357 -32.64 -15.68 4.76
N PRO A 358 -32.56 -14.50 5.40
CA PRO A 358 -31.86 -13.37 4.81
C PRO A 358 -30.41 -13.74 4.50
N GLU A 359 -29.93 -13.37 3.31
CA GLU A 359 -28.55 -13.57 2.92
C GLU A 359 -27.64 -12.55 3.62
N PRO A 360 -26.48 -13.00 4.16
CA PRO A 360 -25.51 -12.09 4.74
C PRO A 360 -24.93 -11.17 3.67
N PRO A 361 -24.51 -9.95 4.04
CA PRO A 361 -23.73 -9.14 3.12
C PRO A 361 -22.47 -9.88 2.70
N VAL A 362 -21.95 -9.53 1.52
CA VAL A 362 -20.66 -10.02 1.05
C VAL A 362 -19.59 -9.69 2.10
N ARG A 363 -18.53 -10.50 2.18
CA ARG A 363 -17.44 -10.24 3.14
C ARG A 363 -16.89 -8.82 2.91
N TRP A 364 -16.63 -8.09 4.00
CA TRP A 364 -16.11 -6.72 3.97
C TRP A 364 -15.08 -6.46 2.88
N TYR A 365 -14.04 -7.30 2.79
CA TYR A 365 -12.95 -7.09 1.83
C TYR A 365 -13.40 -7.24 0.37
N ASP A 366 -14.25 -8.24 0.08
CA ASP A 366 -14.77 -8.46 -1.27
C ASP A 366 -15.74 -7.33 -1.65
N TRP A 367 -16.58 -6.89 -0.71
CA TRP A 367 -17.47 -5.74 -0.89
C TRP A 367 -16.69 -4.44 -1.13
N LEU A 368 -15.64 -4.20 -0.35
CA LEU A 368 -14.77 -3.04 -0.49
C LEU A 368 -14.09 -3.02 -1.87
N GLN A 369 -13.62 -4.16 -2.36
CA GLN A 369 -13.02 -4.27 -3.70
C GLN A 369 -14.02 -3.97 -4.82
N GLU A 370 -15.28 -4.34 -4.65
CA GLU A 370 -16.34 -4.07 -5.63
C GLU A 370 -16.76 -2.60 -5.66
N HIS A 371 -16.76 -1.93 -4.49
CA HIS A 371 -17.28 -0.56 -4.36
C HIS A 371 -16.21 0.53 -4.40
N TYR A 372 -14.93 0.18 -4.20
CA TYR A 372 -13.84 1.12 -4.29
C TYR A 372 -13.51 1.47 -5.75
N THR A 373 -13.64 2.74 -6.10
CA THR A 373 -13.44 3.24 -7.48
C THR A 373 -12.15 4.05 -7.65
N GLY A 374 -11.33 4.15 -6.59
CA GLY A 374 -10.09 4.93 -6.68
C GLY A 374 -8.99 4.22 -7.45
N ASP A 375 -8.03 5.00 -7.95
CA ASP A 375 -6.95 4.50 -8.79
C ASP A 375 -5.84 3.77 -8.01
N ARG A 376 -5.89 3.81 -6.68
CA ARG A 376 -4.86 3.23 -5.81
C ARG A 376 -5.25 1.82 -5.38
N PRO A 377 -4.31 0.88 -5.28
CA PRO A 377 -4.62 -0.42 -4.71
C PRO A 377 -5.08 -0.24 -3.26
N ILE A 378 -6.14 -0.95 -2.88
CA ILE A 378 -6.60 -1.00 -1.49
C ILE A 378 -5.49 -1.64 -0.66
N CYS A 379 -4.90 -0.84 0.22
CA CYS A 379 -4.09 -1.30 1.33
C CYS A 379 -4.84 -0.92 2.61
N LEU A 380 -5.11 -1.93 3.44
CA LEU A 380 -5.70 -1.74 4.76
C LEU A 380 -4.59 -1.88 5.80
N PRO A 381 -4.59 -1.05 6.85
CA PRO A 381 -3.63 -1.21 7.94
C PRO A 381 -3.77 -2.60 8.55
N VAL A 382 -2.63 -3.25 8.78
CA VAL A 382 -2.56 -4.54 9.48
C VAL A 382 -2.55 -4.24 10.97
N ILE A 383 -3.65 -4.51 11.64
CA ILE A 383 -3.70 -4.35 13.09
C ILE A 383 -3.04 -5.59 13.70
N TYR A 384 -1.89 -5.39 14.32
CA TYR A 384 -1.17 -6.44 15.04
C TYR A 384 -1.94 -6.79 16.31
N TYR A 385 -2.32 -8.06 16.44
CA TYR A 385 -2.71 -8.64 17.71
C TYR A 385 -1.55 -9.47 18.25
N ASP A 386 -1.27 -9.28 19.53
CA ASP A 386 -0.21 -9.87 20.34
C ASP A 386 -0.32 -11.41 20.36
N GLY A 387 0.12 -12.08 19.28
CA GLY A 387 0.51 -13.49 19.29
C GLY A 387 -0.17 -14.48 18.35
N TYR A 388 -1.23 -14.15 17.58
CA TYR A 388 -2.00 -15.20 16.85
C TYR A 388 -2.54 -14.86 15.44
N GLY A 389 -1.92 -13.92 14.72
CA GLY A 389 -2.14 -13.76 13.26
C GLY A 389 -2.48 -12.34 12.83
N HIS A 390 -2.18 -12.03 11.57
CA HIS A 390 -2.51 -10.74 10.96
C HIS A 390 -3.99 -10.71 10.60
N ARG A 391 -4.74 -9.78 11.20
CA ARG A 391 -6.11 -9.46 10.76
C ARG A 391 -6.08 -8.06 10.16
N GLY A 392 -6.63 -7.90 8.96
CA GLY A 392 -6.86 -6.56 8.41
C GLY A 392 -7.83 -5.79 9.32
N ALA A 393 -7.68 -4.47 9.36
CA ALA A 393 -8.56 -3.57 10.11
C ALA A 393 -10.03 -3.89 9.85
N GLN A 394 -10.82 -4.01 10.93
CA GLN A 394 -12.25 -4.26 10.83
C GLN A 394 -13.00 -2.97 10.44
N PRO A 395 -14.13 -3.07 9.73
CA PRO A 395 -14.88 -1.89 9.31
C PRO A 395 -15.31 -0.99 10.48
N GLU A 396 -15.58 -1.54 11.67
CA GLU A 396 -15.91 -0.79 12.89
C GLU A 396 -14.78 0.10 13.38
N GLU A 397 -13.53 -0.35 13.21
CA GLU A 397 -12.33 0.39 13.62
C GLU A 397 -12.09 1.51 12.62
N LEU A 398 -12.11 1.19 11.33
CA LEU A 398 -11.93 2.15 10.24
C LEU A 398 -13.00 3.26 10.28
N ALA A 399 -14.26 2.91 10.51
CA ALA A 399 -15.36 3.87 10.55
C ALA A 399 -15.25 4.92 11.68
N ARG A 400 -14.42 4.66 12.70
CA ARG A 400 -14.17 5.57 13.84
C ARG A 400 -12.93 6.44 13.64
N MET A 401 -12.07 6.11 12.69
CA MET A 401 -10.85 6.85 12.40
C MET A 401 -11.14 8.11 11.61
N THR A 402 -10.31 9.12 11.80
CA THR A 402 -10.16 10.22 10.85
C THR A 402 -9.21 9.81 9.71
N PRO A 403 -9.29 10.45 8.53
CA PRO A 403 -8.35 10.20 7.44
C PRO A 403 -6.87 10.38 7.84
N ALA A 404 -6.58 11.29 8.78
CA ALA A 404 -5.21 11.50 9.28
C ALA A 404 -4.74 10.33 10.16
N GLU A 405 -5.56 9.87 11.10
CA GLU A 405 -5.25 8.72 11.95
C GLU A 405 -5.05 7.45 11.11
N PHE A 406 -5.91 7.23 10.10
CA PHE A 406 -5.75 6.13 9.17
C PHE A 406 -4.39 6.17 8.46
N LEU A 407 -3.96 7.34 7.96
CA LEU A 407 -2.68 7.47 7.29
C LEU A 407 -1.50 7.26 8.24
N ASP A 408 -1.59 7.75 9.47
CA ASP A 408 -0.53 7.59 10.46
C ASP A 408 -0.35 6.11 10.85
N GLU A 409 -1.43 5.34 11.00
CA GLU A 409 -1.36 3.89 11.23
C GLU A 409 -0.89 3.14 9.98
N HIS A 410 -1.38 3.51 8.80
CA HIS A 410 -1.03 2.87 7.53
C HIS A 410 0.45 3.08 7.15
N GLN A 411 1.03 4.23 7.49
CA GLN A 411 2.45 4.50 7.29
C GLN A 411 3.37 3.58 8.11
N GLN A 412 2.89 3.10 9.26
CA GLN A 412 3.65 2.18 10.12
C GLN A 412 3.57 0.73 9.64
N THR A 413 2.50 0.36 8.93
CA THR A 413 2.24 -1.04 8.56
C THR A 413 2.57 -1.40 7.12
N CYS A 414 2.60 -0.43 6.20
CA CYS A 414 2.71 -0.70 4.76
C CYS A 414 4.01 -0.22 4.11
N PHE A 415 4.93 0.38 4.88
CA PHE A 415 6.22 0.86 4.39
C PHE A 415 7.40 0.30 5.18
#